data_AF-A0A3D0V9P1-F1
#
_entry.id   AF-A0A3D0V9P1-F1
#
_cell.length_a   1.000
_cell.length_b   1.000
_cell.length_c   1.000
_cell.angle_alpha   90.00
_cell.angle_beta   90.00
_cell.angle_gamma   90.00
#
_symmetry.space_group_name_H-M   'P 1'
#
loop_
_entity.id
_entity.type
_entity.pdbx_description
1 polymer ?
#
loop_
_entity_poly.entity_id
_entity_poly.type
_entity_poly.pdbx_seq_one_letter_code
_entity_poly.pdbx_strand_id
1 'polypeptide(L)'
;VSSGHYIGTLFINSAYVAAVAAIGLALGALIRNSAGGIMSLVGIFFVLPIALQIIQGDFVKELRKFIPDNTLAPMTAADHLPDTLEAWQAALVLGAWVVIPVVLAAVLLKKRDV
;
A
#
# COMPACT_ATOMS: atom_id res chain seq x y z
N VAL A 1 -16.75 -10.68 -20.33
CA VAL A 1 -15.44 -10.10 -19.94
C VAL A 1 -14.38 -10.60 -20.91
N SER A 2 -13.70 -9.70 -21.62
CA SER A 2 -12.73 -10.05 -22.70
C SER A 2 -11.41 -10.57 -22.12
N SER A 3 -10.74 -11.49 -22.83
CA SER A 3 -9.43 -12.08 -22.45
C SER A 3 -8.36 -11.05 -22.06
N GLY A 4 -8.39 -9.86 -22.68
CA GLY A 4 -7.48 -8.76 -22.36
C GLY A 4 -7.65 -8.17 -20.94
N HIS A 5 -8.86 -8.23 -20.38
CA HIS A 5 -9.15 -7.74 -19.02
C HIS A 5 -8.54 -8.66 -17.95
N TYR A 6 -8.47 -9.97 -18.20
CA TYR A 6 -7.83 -10.92 -17.27
C TYR A 6 -6.32 -10.74 -17.20
N ILE A 7 -5.67 -10.48 -18.34
CA ILE A 7 -4.23 -10.22 -18.38
C ILE A 7 -3.91 -8.91 -17.64
N GLY A 8 -4.70 -7.86 -17.88
CA GLY A 8 -4.54 -6.58 -17.18
C GLY A 8 -4.66 -6.72 -15.65
N THR A 9 -5.69 -7.42 -15.17
CA THR A 9 -5.88 -7.63 -13.73
C THR A 9 -4.79 -8.50 -13.11
N LEU A 10 -4.28 -9.53 -13.82
CA LEU A 10 -3.13 -10.32 -13.38
C LEU A 10 -1.88 -9.46 -13.18
N PHE A 11 -1.56 -8.57 -14.13
CA PHE A 11 -0.42 -7.67 -14.00
C PHE A 11 -0.59 -6.71 -12.81
N ILE A 12 -1.78 -6.13 -12.63
CA ILE A 12 -2.07 -5.20 -11.53
C ILE A 12 -1.92 -5.89 -10.17
N ASN A 13 -2.51 -7.08 -10.00
CA ASN A 13 -2.40 -7.85 -8.76
C ASN A 13 -0.96 -8.25 -8.47
N SER A 14 -0.20 -8.68 -9.49
CA SER A 14 1.21 -9.05 -9.33
C SER A 14 2.07 -7.84 -8.92
N ALA A 15 1.84 -6.68 -9.55
CA ALA A 15 2.51 -5.43 -9.21
C ALA A 15 2.16 -4.96 -7.80
N TYR A 16 0.91 -5.13 -7.38
CA TYR A 16 0.48 -4.83 -6.01
C TYR A 16 1.23 -5.69 -4.99
N VAL A 17 1.31 -7.01 -5.19
CA VAL A 17 2.05 -7.89 -4.29
C VAL A 17 3.53 -7.52 -4.22
N ALA A 18 4.15 -7.17 -5.36
CA ALA A 18 5.52 -6.67 -5.39
C ALA A 18 5.69 -5.35 -4.62
N ALA A 19 4.73 -4.44 -4.73
CA ALA A 19 4.71 -3.19 -3.97
C ALA A 19 4.62 -3.46 -2.45
N VAL A 20 3.73 -4.34 -2.02
CA VAL A 20 3.61 -4.74 -0.61
C VAL A 20 4.90 -5.37 -0.09
N ALA A 21 5.53 -6.25 -0.89
CA ALA A 21 6.83 -6.84 -0.54
C ALA A 21 7.94 -5.77 -0.41
N ALA A 22 7.97 -4.78 -1.31
CA ALA A 22 8.92 -3.67 -1.24
C ALA A 22 8.73 -2.81 0.03
N ILE A 23 7.49 -2.56 0.43
CA ILE A 23 7.16 -1.87 1.69
C ILE A 23 7.69 -2.69 2.89
N GLY A 24 7.40 -3.98 2.94
CA GLY A 24 7.88 -4.87 4.00
C GLY A 24 9.41 -4.88 4.11
N LEU A 25 10.10 -4.94 2.96
CA LEU A 25 11.56 -4.88 2.88
C LEU A 25 12.09 -3.54 3.40
N ALA A 26 11.50 -2.42 2.97
CA ALA A 26 11.90 -1.09 3.42
C ALA A 26 11.70 -0.89 4.93
N LEU A 27 10.58 -1.36 5.47
CA LEU A 27 10.30 -1.33 6.91
C LEU A 27 11.29 -2.19 7.69
N GLY A 28 11.60 -3.40 7.21
CA GLY A 28 12.61 -4.27 7.82
C GLY A 28 14.01 -3.62 7.84
N ALA A 29 14.40 -3.00 6.73
CA ALA A 29 15.65 -2.26 6.62
C ALA A 29 15.69 -1.05 7.58
N LEU A 30 14.57 -0.31 7.71
CA LEU A 30 14.46 0.85 8.58
C LEU A 30 14.55 0.46 10.07
N ILE A 31 13.90 -0.64 10.45
CA ILE A 31 13.86 -1.12 11.84
C ILE A 31 15.12 -1.91 12.21
N ARG A 32 15.91 -2.37 11.22
CA ARG A 32 17.11 -3.21 11.38
C ARG A 32 16.82 -4.53 12.09
N ASN A 33 15.58 -5.02 12.02
CA ASN A 33 15.14 -6.28 12.60
C ASN A 33 14.04 -6.90 11.75
N SER A 34 14.23 -8.15 11.31
CA SER A 34 13.25 -8.90 10.51
C SER A 34 11.91 -9.05 11.24
N ALA A 35 11.93 -9.32 12.54
CA ALA A 35 10.69 -9.46 13.32
C ALA A 35 9.92 -8.13 13.40
N GLY A 36 10.63 -7.02 13.62
CA GLY A 36 10.03 -5.69 13.67
C GLY A 36 9.49 -5.21 12.32
N GLY A 37 10.18 -5.53 11.22
CA GLY A 37 9.69 -5.25 9.86
C GLY A 37 8.38 -5.96 9.54
N ILE A 38 8.33 -7.27 9.81
CA ILE A 38 7.11 -8.08 9.59
C ILE A 38 5.96 -7.57 10.47
N MET A 39 6.22 -7.34 11.76
CA MET A 39 5.19 -6.84 12.69
C MET A 39 4.63 -5.48 12.24
N SER A 40 5.48 -4.60 11.72
CA SER A 40 5.05 -3.30 11.20
C SER A 40 4.19 -3.43 9.95
N LEU A 41 4.59 -4.30 9.01
CA LEU A 41 3.80 -4.60 7.82
C LEU A 41 2.42 -5.17 8.22
N VAL A 42 2.40 -6.13 9.14
CA VAL A 42 1.16 -6.72 9.65
C VAL A 42 0.28 -5.65 10.33
N GLY A 43 0.89 -4.76 11.12
CA GLY A 43 0.20 -3.64 11.75
C GLY A 43 -0.48 -2.73 10.72
N ILE A 44 0.20 -2.41 9.62
CA ILE A 44 -0.31 -1.51 8.58
C ILE A 44 -1.39 -2.15 7.71
N PHE A 45 -1.23 -3.42 7.34
CA PHE A 45 -2.15 -4.09 6.40
C PHE A 45 -3.32 -4.79 7.08
N PHE A 46 -3.20 -5.19 8.34
CA PHE A 46 -4.27 -5.91 9.05
C PHE A 46 -4.84 -5.09 10.20
N VAL A 47 -3.99 -4.55 11.08
CA VAL A 47 -4.48 -3.89 12.31
C VAL A 47 -5.06 -2.51 12.01
N LEU A 48 -4.36 -1.70 11.20
CA LEU A 48 -4.75 -0.34 10.88
C LEU A 48 -6.10 -0.27 10.14
N PRO A 49 -6.40 -1.10 9.11
CA PRO A 49 -7.70 -1.07 8.46
C PRO A 49 -8.83 -1.47 9.42
N ILE A 50 -8.63 -2.50 10.24
CA ILE A 50 -9.62 -2.95 11.24
C ILE A 50 -9.90 -1.83 12.25
N ALA A 51 -8.87 -1.15 12.74
CA ALA A 51 -9.02 -0.04 13.67
C ALA A 51 -9.84 1.12 13.04
N LEU A 52 -9.56 1.46 11.79
CA LEU A 52 -10.24 2.55 11.08
C LEU A 52 -11.67 2.19 10.64
N GLN A 53 -12.03 0.90 10.60
CA GLN A 53 -13.41 0.47 10.39
C GLN A 53 -14.30 0.74 11.62
N ILE A 54 -13.73 0.64 12.83
CA ILE A 54 -14.44 0.81 14.09
C ILE A 54 -14.67 2.29 14.42
N ILE A 55 -13.71 3.15 14.07
CA ILE A 55 -13.77 4.58 14.37
C ILE A 55 -14.73 5.28 13.40
N GLN A 56 -15.72 5.97 13.94
CA GLN A 56 -16.65 6.78 13.15
C GLN A 56 -16.23 8.26 13.15
N GLY A 57 -16.01 8.81 11.96
CA GLY A 57 -15.73 10.22 11.74
C GLY A 57 -15.44 10.50 10.26
N ASP A 58 -15.87 11.64 9.73
CA ASP A 58 -15.77 11.92 8.30
C ASP A 58 -14.32 12.03 7.83
N PHE A 59 -13.43 12.58 8.66
CA PHE A 59 -11.99 12.56 8.41
C PHE A 59 -11.42 11.14 8.30
N VAL A 60 -11.88 10.22 9.15
CA VAL A 60 -11.44 8.81 9.13
C VAL A 60 -11.93 8.11 7.87
N LYS A 61 -13.16 8.41 7.43
CA LYS A 61 -13.69 7.90 6.16
C LYS A 61 -12.82 8.35 4.99
N GLU A 62 -12.42 9.61 4.96
CA GLU A 62 -11.51 10.15 3.94
C GLU A 62 -10.14 9.45 3.99
N LEU A 63 -9.58 9.31 5.19
CA LEU A 63 -8.25 8.72 5.40
C LEU A 63 -8.19 7.25 4.95
N ARG A 64 -9.27 6.50 5.11
CA ARG A 64 -9.34 5.09 4.66
C ARG A 64 -9.05 4.95 3.17
N LYS A 65 -9.40 5.94 2.35
CA LYS A 65 -9.15 5.91 0.90
C LYS A 65 -7.65 5.87 0.57
N PHE A 66 -6.79 6.43 1.44
CA PHE A 66 -5.36 6.57 1.21
C PHE A 66 -4.51 5.42 1.77
N ILE A 67 -5.13 4.37 2.29
CA ILE A 67 -4.44 3.18 2.81
C ILE A 67 -4.07 2.26 1.65
N PRO A 68 -2.87 1.65 1.63
CA PRO A 68 -2.43 0.78 0.54
C PRO A 68 -3.41 -0.36 0.27
N ASP A 69 -4.00 -0.96 1.31
CA ASP A 69 -4.99 -2.03 1.21
C ASP A 69 -6.23 -1.64 0.37
N ASN A 70 -6.69 -0.39 0.49
CA ASN A 70 -7.87 0.10 -0.21
C ASN A 70 -7.59 0.57 -1.65
N THR A 71 -6.32 0.56 -2.10
CA THR A 71 -5.96 1.00 -3.46
C THR A 71 -6.16 -0.08 -4.52
N LEU A 72 -6.14 -1.37 -4.16
CA LEU A 72 -6.21 -2.46 -5.14
C LEU A 72 -7.60 -2.59 -5.79
N ALA A 73 -8.67 -2.44 -5.01
CA ALA A 73 -10.04 -2.52 -5.49
C ALA A 73 -10.36 -1.49 -6.60
N PRO A 74 -10.11 -0.17 -6.42
CA PRO A 74 -10.33 0.82 -7.47
C PRO A 74 -9.38 0.67 -8.68
N MET A 75 -8.20 0.06 -8.50
CA MET A 75 -7.26 -0.20 -9.62
C MET A 75 -7.70 -1.37 -10.50
N THR A 76 -8.45 -2.33 -9.96
CA THR A 76 -8.88 -3.54 -10.67
C THR A 76 -10.34 -3.49 -11.15
N ALA A 77 -11.11 -2.49 -10.68
CA ALA A 77 -12.50 -2.30 -11.06
C ALA A 77 -12.65 -1.93 -12.55
N ALA A 78 -13.66 -2.50 -13.20
CA ALA A 78 -13.98 -2.20 -14.60
C ALA A 78 -14.66 -0.82 -14.74
N ASP A 79 -15.46 -0.44 -13.75
CA ASP A 79 -16.12 0.86 -13.62
C ASP A 79 -15.71 1.52 -12.29
N HIS A 80 -15.74 2.85 -12.23
CA HIS A 80 -15.39 3.60 -11.03
C HIS A 80 -16.33 3.25 -9.87
N LEU A 81 -15.75 2.91 -8.71
CA LEU A 81 -16.51 2.64 -7.49
C LEU A 81 -16.87 3.96 -6.79
N PRO A 82 -18.16 4.21 -6.49
CA PRO A 82 -18.56 5.40 -5.75
C PRO A 82 -17.89 5.44 -4.37
N ASP A 83 -17.44 6.63 -3.97
CA ASP A 83 -16.73 6.90 -2.70
C ASP A 83 -15.32 6.26 -2.60
N THR A 84 -14.70 5.93 -3.73
CA THR A 84 -13.31 5.45 -3.81
C THR A 84 -12.43 6.38 -4.67
N LEU A 85 -11.11 6.22 -4.60
CA LEU A 85 -10.17 6.95 -5.46
C LEU A 85 -10.33 6.52 -6.91
N GLU A 86 -10.06 7.43 -7.86
CA GLU A 86 -9.91 7.03 -9.25
C GLU A 86 -8.72 6.06 -9.41
N ALA A 87 -8.78 5.16 -10.40
CA ALA A 87 -7.77 4.12 -10.58
C ALA A 87 -6.33 4.66 -10.65
N TRP A 88 -6.11 5.81 -11.28
CA TRP A 88 -4.80 6.45 -11.35
C TRP A 88 -4.38 7.10 -10.02
N GLN A 89 -5.33 7.65 -9.26
CA GLN A 89 -5.07 8.20 -7.93
C GLN A 89 -4.66 7.10 -6.96
N ALA A 90 -5.38 5.97 -6.99
CA ALA A 90 -5.05 4.78 -6.22
C ALA A 90 -3.63 4.26 -6.55
N ALA A 91 -3.26 4.24 -7.84
CA ALA A 91 -1.91 3.88 -8.26
C ALA A 91 -0.83 4.83 -7.73
N LEU A 92 -1.08 6.14 -7.72
CA LEU A 92 -0.15 7.13 -7.15
C LEU A 92 -0.02 7.00 -5.65
N VAL A 93 -1.12 6.74 -4.94
CA VAL A 93 -1.11 6.53 -3.49
C VAL A 93 -0.29 5.28 -3.14
N LEU A 94 -0.51 4.17 -3.84
CA LEU A 94 0.30 2.96 -3.67
C LEU A 94 1.78 3.23 -3.98
N GLY A 95 2.04 3.96 -5.08
CA GLY A 95 3.40 4.37 -5.45
C GLY A 95 4.08 5.21 -4.35
N ALA A 96 3.37 6.16 -3.76
CA ALA A 96 3.88 6.95 -2.64
C ALA A 96 4.18 6.07 -1.42
N TRP A 97 3.30 5.12 -1.11
CA TRP A 97 3.51 4.14 -0.04
C TRP A 97 4.72 3.25 -0.25
N VAL A 98 5.17 3.02 -1.49
CA VAL A 98 6.42 2.30 -1.78
C VAL A 98 7.62 3.25 -1.74
N VAL A 99 7.55 4.36 -2.47
CA VAL A 99 8.69 5.27 -2.68
C VAL A 99 9.14 5.90 -1.37
N ILE A 100 8.21 6.35 -0.52
CA ILE A 100 8.54 7.02 0.75
C ILE A 100 9.37 6.11 1.67
N PRO A 101 8.91 4.91 2.08
CA PRO A 101 9.69 4.06 2.97
C PRO A 101 10.97 3.54 2.32
N VAL A 102 10.98 3.24 1.01
CA VAL A 102 12.20 2.81 0.32
C VAL A 102 13.26 3.91 0.31
N VAL A 103 12.89 5.15 -0.01
CA VAL A 103 13.80 6.30 0.00
C VAL A 103 14.29 6.58 1.42
N LEU A 104 13.40 6.54 2.42
CA LEU A 104 13.78 6.70 3.83
C LEU A 104 14.79 5.62 4.26
N ALA A 105 14.52 4.35 3.96
CA ALA A 105 15.42 3.25 4.25
C ALA A 105 16.79 3.45 3.57
N ALA A 106 16.81 3.79 2.28
CA ALA A 106 18.04 4.04 1.54
C ALA A 106 18.86 5.20 2.11
N VAL A 107 18.21 6.32 2.46
CA VAL A 107 18.87 7.50 3.06
C VAL A 107 19.41 7.18 4.44
N LEU A 108 18.64 6.48 5.30
CA LEU A 108 19.10 6.11 6.63
C LEU A 108 20.25 5.10 6.58
N LEU A 109 20.22 4.13 5.67
CA LEU A 109 21.33 3.21 5.45
C LEU A 109 22.59 4.00 5.08
N LYS A 110 22.51 4.90 4.09
CA LYS A 110 23.66 5.71 3.66
C LYS A 110 24.20 6.64 4.76
N LYS A 111 23.33 7.25 5.56
CA LYS A 111 23.74 8.19 6.61
C LYS A 111 24.32 7.51 7.86
N ARG A 112 24.04 6.23 8.07
CA ARG A 112 24.42 5.49 9.28
C ARG A 112 25.55 4.48 9.04
N ASP A 113 26.03 4.39 7.80
CA ASP A 113 27.15 3.54 7.36
C ASP A 113 28.43 4.36 7.09
N VAL A 114 28.48 5.58 7.65
CA VAL A 114 29.65 6.47 7.75
C VAL A 114 29.88 6.75 9.23
#